data_AF-A0A9E3J814-F1
#
_entry.id   AF-A0A9E3J814-F1
#
_cell.length_a   1.000
_cell.length_b   1.000
_cell.length_c   1.000
_cell.angle_alpha   90.00
_cell.angle_beta   90.00
_cell.angle_gamma   90.00
#
_symmetry.space_group_name_H-M   'P 1'
#
loop_
_entity.id
_entity.type
_entity.pdbx_description
1 polymer ?
#
loop_
_entity_poly.entity_id
_entity_poly.type
_entity_poly.pdbx_seq_one_letter_code
_entity_poly.pdbx_strand_id
1 'polypeptide(L)'
;MTPPHGDGGEFDAYQPRSPEFRAAVDALRGLRHDLISDAFAYRPLPPMRVDRGLSRRLPSRAREYVAWTPHVLITAAGLLAMLIGSANSDTGEVTSLFVGVLALAPVLLTMVRPVLAFWVSMGATAATYAVAFTAWDEWPWLDGSFACHLMVLTLVAIRTRPRTAAWMWLLTGVYGLMWEGAFSGGHYNSSDTVQLLFVSALSLLAVSVWHIRRDAQETVTAQQTVTAHERSRRTLLEERTTIARELHDVVAHHMSVVAIQAEAAPYRVENPPPELEKAFATIRENAVAALTELRRVLGVVRAEDYEAPDAP
;
A
#
# COMPACT_ATOMS: atom_id res chain seq x y z
N MET A 1 -54.98 52.13 10.31
CA MET A 1 -53.80 52.04 11.18
C MET A 1 -53.10 50.73 10.84
N THR A 2 -52.23 50.80 9.84
CA THR A 2 -51.44 49.68 9.31
C THR A 2 -50.21 49.48 10.20
N PRO A 3 -49.83 48.24 10.58
CA PRO A 3 -48.57 48.01 11.28
C PRO A 3 -47.40 48.13 10.29
N PRO A 4 -46.22 48.60 10.74
CA PRO A 4 -45.09 48.88 9.88
C PRO A 4 -44.38 47.60 9.42
N HIS A 5 -43.85 47.64 8.21
CA HIS A 5 -42.98 46.63 7.62
C HIS A 5 -41.79 46.36 8.54
N GLY A 6 -41.74 45.15 9.10
CA GLY A 6 -40.53 44.63 9.71
C GLY A 6 -39.56 44.26 8.61
N ASP A 7 -38.45 44.98 8.55
CA ASP A 7 -37.31 44.66 7.70
C ASP A 7 -36.94 43.19 7.89
N GLY A 8 -37.01 42.44 6.80
CA GLY A 8 -36.47 41.10 6.72
C GLY A 8 -34.98 41.20 7.00
N GLY A 9 -34.60 40.89 8.25
CA GLY A 9 -33.24 40.52 8.59
C GLY A 9 -32.89 39.33 7.72
N GLU A 10 -32.25 39.64 6.59
CA GLU A 10 -31.52 38.72 5.76
C GLU A 10 -30.65 37.92 6.72
N PHE A 11 -30.98 36.64 6.92
CA PHE A 11 -30.13 35.72 7.65
C PHE A 11 -28.82 35.68 6.86
N ASP A 12 -27.87 36.49 7.32
CA ASP A 12 -26.54 36.59 6.77
C ASP A 12 -26.00 35.16 6.65
N ALA A 13 -25.91 34.68 5.42
CA ALA A 13 -25.54 33.32 5.13
C ALA A 13 -24.13 33.14 5.69
N TYR A 14 -24.03 32.44 6.82
CA TYR A 14 -22.81 32.20 7.57
C TYR A 14 -21.64 31.93 6.61
N GLN A 15 -20.80 32.95 6.40
CA GLN A 15 -19.70 32.87 5.46
C GLN A 15 -18.66 31.85 5.98
N PRO A 16 -18.14 30.97 5.12
CA PRO A 16 -17.33 29.84 5.56
C PRO A 16 -16.02 30.34 6.18
N ARG A 17 -15.82 29.99 7.45
CA ARG A 17 -14.57 30.20 8.20
C ARG A 17 -13.35 29.77 7.36
N SER A 18 -12.24 30.46 7.59
CA SER A 18 -10.94 30.35 6.90
C SER A 18 -10.53 28.90 6.53
N PRO A 19 -9.74 28.70 5.45
CA PRO A 19 -9.28 27.38 5.03
C PRO A 19 -8.53 26.62 6.14
N GLU A 20 -7.81 27.33 7.01
CA GLU A 20 -7.15 26.76 8.20
C GLU A 20 -8.15 26.20 9.20
N PHE A 21 -9.27 26.91 9.44
CA PHE A 21 -10.34 26.43 10.31
C PHE A 21 -10.99 25.16 9.73
N ARG A 22 -11.21 25.10 8.41
CA ARG A 22 -11.72 23.88 7.76
C ARG A 22 -10.74 22.71 7.89
N ALA A 23 -9.45 22.95 7.64
CA ALA A 23 -8.42 21.92 7.82
C ALA A 23 -8.33 21.41 9.26
N ALA A 24 -8.42 22.30 10.26
CA ALA A 24 -8.44 21.93 11.67
C ALA A 24 -9.70 21.14 12.05
N VAL A 25 -10.87 21.55 11.56
CA VAL A 25 -12.14 20.84 11.79
C VAL A 25 -12.13 19.46 11.13
N ASP A 26 -11.61 19.33 9.92
CA ASP A 26 -11.49 18.06 9.22
C ASP A 26 -10.49 17.13 9.91
N ALA A 27 -9.37 17.66 10.40
CA ALA A 27 -8.41 16.91 11.21
C ALA A 27 -9.03 16.40 12.53
N LEU A 28 -9.80 17.24 13.23
CA LEU A 28 -10.52 16.86 14.45
C LEU A 28 -11.63 15.85 14.18
N ARG A 29 -12.35 15.98 13.06
CA ARG A 29 -13.40 15.03 12.66
C ARG A 29 -12.80 13.68 12.31
N GLY A 30 -11.66 13.66 11.61
CA GLY A 30 -10.87 12.45 11.35
C GLY A 30 -10.38 11.79 12.63
N LEU A 31 -9.84 12.57 13.57
CA LEU A 31 -9.42 12.09 14.90
C LEU A 31 -10.57 11.41 15.64
N ARG A 32 -11.74 12.06 15.74
CA ARG A 32 -12.92 11.50 16.41
C ARG A 32 -13.33 10.17 15.78
N HIS A 33 -13.34 10.11 14.45
CA HIS A 33 -13.71 8.89 13.75
C HIS A 33 -12.71 7.76 14.05
N ASP A 34 -11.42 8.02 13.88
CA ASP A 34 -10.35 7.03 14.06
C ASP A 34 -10.23 6.54 15.52
N LEU A 35 -10.38 7.43 16.51
CA LEU A 35 -10.16 7.12 17.92
C LEU A 35 -11.39 6.64 18.68
N ILE A 36 -12.60 7.01 18.24
CA ILE A 36 -13.85 6.71 18.97
C ILE A 36 -14.74 5.80 18.15
N SER A 37 -14.93 6.07 16.85
CA SER A 37 -15.81 5.22 16.02
C SER A 37 -15.11 3.92 15.63
N ASP A 38 -13.84 4.03 15.22
CA ASP A 38 -12.99 2.90 14.88
C ASP A 38 -12.39 2.20 16.11
N ALA A 39 -12.61 2.74 17.32
CA ALA A 39 -12.17 2.12 18.58
C ALA A 39 -12.61 0.65 18.69
N PHE A 40 -13.88 0.39 18.36
CA PHE A 40 -14.49 -0.93 18.49
C PHE A 40 -14.42 -1.76 17.20
N ALA A 41 -13.80 -1.24 16.14
CA ALA A 41 -13.70 -1.93 14.86
C ALA A 41 -12.90 -3.23 15.03
N TYR A 42 -13.55 -4.35 14.68
CA TYR A 42 -12.92 -5.67 14.70
C TYR A 42 -12.03 -5.82 13.47
N ARG A 43 -10.71 -5.87 13.68
CA ARG A 43 -9.69 -6.00 12.62
C ARG A 43 -8.68 -7.09 13.01
N PRO A 44 -9.03 -8.38 12.85
CA PRO A 44 -8.16 -9.48 13.22
C PRO A 44 -6.88 -9.46 12.38
N LEU A 45 -5.75 -9.83 12.98
CA LEU A 45 -4.47 -9.90 12.28
C LEU A 45 -4.50 -11.08 11.30
N PRO A 46 -4.36 -10.85 9.98
CA PRO A 46 -4.27 -11.97 9.06
C PRO A 46 -2.92 -12.68 9.22
N PRO A 47 -2.86 -14.00 8.98
CA PRO A 47 -1.59 -14.70 8.88
C PRO A 47 -0.72 -14.10 7.77
N MET A 48 0.59 -14.13 7.96
CA MET A 48 1.55 -13.58 7.01
C MET A 48 1.49 -14.36 5.68
N ARG A 49 1.51 -13.65 4.55
CA ARG A 49 1.61 -14.28 3.23
C ARG A 49 3.00 -14.88 3.03
N VAL A 50 3.06 -16.16 2.70
CA VAL A 50 4.31 -16.94 2.64
C VAL A 50 4.79 -17.22 1.22
N ASP A 51 4.28 -16.47 0.24
CA ASP A 51 4.56 -16.66 -1.18
C ASP A 51 5.65 -15.71 -1.71
N ARG A 52 6.23 -14.87 -0.86
CA ARG A 52 7.23 -13.83 -1.24
C ARG A 52 8.56 -14.01 -0.52
N GLY A 53 9.66 -13.74 -1.24
CA GLY A 53 11.02 -13.68 -0.69
C GLY A 53 11.57 -15.02 -0.19
N LEU A 54 12.34 -14.99 0.90
CA LEU A 54 12.99 -16.15 1.53
C LEU A 54 12.01 -17.25 1.94
N SER A 55 10.76 -16.89 2.21
CA SER A 55 9.72 -17.81 2.67
C SER A 55 9.28 -18.83 1.60
N ARG A 56 9.51 -18.54 0.31
CA ARG A 56 9.25 -19.46 -0.81
C ARG A 56 10.19 -20.67 -0.82
N ARG A 57 11.38 -20.56 -0.20
CA ARG A 57 12.38 -21.64 -0.14
C ARG A 57 12.09 -22.66 0.96
N LEU A 58 11.09 -22.42 1.80
CA LEU A 58 10.75 -23.30 2.92
C LEU A 58 9.87 -24.49 2.48
N PRO A 59 10.05 -25.67 3.10
CA PRO A 59 9.17 -26.82 2.91
C PRO A 59 7.73 -26.50 3.39
N SER A 60 6.75 -27.20 2.82
CA SER A 60 5.31 -26.93 3.01
C SER A 60 4.89 -26.88 4.49
N ARG A 61 5.39 -27.78 5.33
CA ARG A 61 5.10 -27.80 6.78
C ARG A 61 5.65 -26.57 7.52
N ALA A 62 6.85 -26.12 7.19
CA ALA A 62 7.44 -24.93 7.82
C ALA A 62 6.70 -23.65 7.41
N ARG A 63 6.12 -23.63 6.21
CA ARG A 63 5.33 -22.52 5.68
C ARG A 63 4.12 -22.21 6.55
N GLU A 64 3.45 -23.25 7.04
CA GLU A 64 2.28 -23.12 7.90
C GLU A 64 2.64 -22.41 9.23
N TYR A 65 3.70 -22.84 9.91
CA TYR A 65 4.17 -22.18 11.13
C TYR A 65 4.66 -20.75 10.90
N VAL A 66 5.35 -20.49 9.79
CA VAL A 66 5.86 -19.15 9.47
C VAL A 66 4.73 -18.15 9.22
N ALA A 67 3.58 -18.60 8.72
CA ALA A 67 2.40 -17.75 8.54
C ALA A 67 1.92 -17.13 9.87
N TRP A 68 2.11 -17.82 11.00
CA TRP A 68 1.71 -17.38 12.32
C TRP A 68 2.77 -16.54 13.06
N THR A 69 3.92 -16.26 12.44
CA THR A 69 5.01 -15.49 13.08
C THR A 69 4.57 -14.16 13.68
N PRO A 70 3.68 -13.34 13.08
CA PRO A 70 3.25 -12.08 13.71
C PRO A 70 2.47 -12.31 15.01
N HIS A 71 1.67 -13.37 15.07
CA HIS A 71 0.89 -13.72 16.27
C HIS A 71 1.82 -14.16 17.40
N VAL A 72 2.80 -15.02 17.10
CA VAL A 72 3.80 -15.47 18.07
C VAL A 72 4.61 -14.29 18.62
N LEU A 73 5.03 -13.36 17.75
CA LEU A 73 5.79 -12.18 18.16
C LEU A 73 4.98 -11.25 19.07
N ILE A 74 3.70 -11.01 18.78
CA ILE A 74 2.84 -10.18 19.65
C ILE A 74 2.58 -10.88 20.99
N THR A 75 2.35 -12.20 20.99
CA THR A 75 2.21 -12.95 22.25
C THR A 75 3.49 -12.90 23.08
N ALA A 76 4.65 -13.09 22.46
CA ALA A 76 5.94 -13.01 23.14
C ALA A 76 6.20 -11.60 23.70
N ALA A 77 5.85 -10.54 22.94
CA ALA A 77 5.89 -9.17 23.42
C ALA A 77 4.98 -8.96 24.65
N GLY A 78 3.74 -9.45 24.59
CA GLY A 78 2.82 -9.37 25.73
C GLY A 78 3.34 -10.10 26.97
N LEU A 79 3.92 -11.30 26.79
CA LEU A 79 4.53 -12.06 27.89
C LEU A 79 5.76 -11.34 28.47
N LEU A 80 6.54 -10.65 27.65
CA LEU A 80 7.64 -9.81 28.12
C LEU A 80 7.13 -8.64 28.95
N ALA A 81 6.07 -7.94 28.52
CA ALA A 81 5.45 -6.88 29.31
C ALA A 81 4.90 -7.39 30.65
N MET A 82 4.28 -8.58 30.64
CA MET A 82 3.85 -9.26 31.86
C MET A 82 5.02 -9.56 32.80
N LEU A 83 6.11 -10.11 32.27
CA LEU A 83 7.32 -10.42 33.04
C LEU A 83 7.87 -9.17 33.72
N ILE A 84 8.03 -8.08 32.96
CA ILE A 84 8.50 -6.78 33.46
C ILE A 84 7.56 -6.27 34.57
N GLY A 85 6.25 -6.26 34.35
CA GLY A 85 5.28 -5.79 35.35
C GLY A 85 5.23 -6.64 36.62
N SER A 86 5.47 -7.95 36.49
CA SER A 86 5.48 -8.88 37.63
C SER A 86 6.81 -8.91 38.40
N ALA A 87 7.88 -8.31 37.85
CA ALA A 87 9.21 -8.37 38.44
C ALA A 87 9.37 -7.47 39.68
N ASN A 88 8.42 -6.57 39.95
CA ASN A 88 8.43 -5.72 41.14
C ASN A 88 8.17 -6.53 42.41
N SER A 89 9.26 -6.87 43.10
CA SER A 89 9.30 -7.70 44.32
C SER A 89 8.63 -7.08 45.54
N ASP A 90 8.35 -5.78 45.49
CA ASP A 90 7.85 -5.03 46.64
C ASP A 90 6.33 -5.16 46.82
N THR A 91 5.66 -5.77 45.85
CA THR A 91 4.22 -6.07 45.89
C THR A 91 3.99 -7.55 46.19
N GLY A 92 2.89 -7.89 46.87
CA GLY A 92 2.55 -9.29 47.14
C GLY A 92 2.30 -10.08 45.85
N GLU A 93 2.57 -11.39 45.86
CA GLU A 93 2.53 -12.27 44.67
C GLU A 93 1.24 -12.13 43.83
N VAL A 94 0.09 -12.01 44.50
CA VAL A 94 -1.22 -11.84 43.85
C VAL A 94 -1.29 -10.50 43.09
N THR A 95 -0.77 -9.44 43.68
CA THR A 95 -0.71 -8.11 43.06
C THR A 95 0.22 -8.13 41.86
N SER A 96 1.41 -8.71 41.98
CA SER A 96 2.38 -8.80 40.87
C SER A 96 1.81 -9.59 39.68
N LEU A 97 1.08 -10.68 39.94
CA LEU A 97 0.38 -11.43 38.90
C LEU A 97 -0.71 -10.58 38.23
N PHE A 98 -1.50 -9.86 39.02
CA PHE A 98 -2.57 -8.99 38.53
C PHE A 98 -2.02 -7.86 37.63
N VAL A 99 -0.95 -7.20 38.06
CA VAL A 99 -0.24 -6.17 37.26
C VAL A 99 0.31 -6.76 35.96
N GLY A 100 0.92 -7.94 36.03
CA GLY A 100 1.39 -8.65 34.85
C GLY A 100 0.27 -8.93 33.83
N VAL A 101 -0.91 -9.33 34.30
CA VAL A 101 -2.09 -9.55 33.45
C VAL A 101 -2.61 -8.24 32.84
N LEU A 102 -2.61 -7.15 33.61
CA LEU A 102 -2.96 -5.82 33.12
C LEU A 102 -1.99 -5.30 32.04
N ALA A 103 -0.72 -5.70 32.08
CA ALA A 103 0.25 -5.41 31.04
C ALA A 103 0.09 -6.32 29.79
N LEU A 104 -0.28 -7.58 29.98
CA LEU A 104 -0.47 -8.56 28.89
C LEU A 104 -1.71 -8.27 28.05
N ALA A 105 -2.84 -8.01 28.70
CA ALA A 105 -4.15 -7.96 28.04
C ALA A 105 -4.24 -6.90 26.92
N PRO A 106 -3.76 -5.65 27.09
CA PRO A 106 -3.77 -4.66 26.01
C PRO A 106 -2.91 -5.08 24.82
N VAL A 107 -1.74 -5.69 25.07
CA VAL A 107 -0.83 -6.12 24.00
C VAL A 107 -1.48 -7.21 23.14
N LEU A 108 -2.12 -8.21 23.75
CA LEU A 108 -2.86 -9.24 23.01
C LEU A 108 -4.06 -8.67 22.26
N LEU A 109 -4.73 -7.68 22.85
CA LEU A 109 -5.89 -7.01 22.24
C LEU A 109 -5.52 -6.27 20.95
N THR A 110 -4.26 -5.89 20.76
CA THR A 110 -3.77 -5.32 19.47
C THR A 110 -3.95 -6.26 18.30
N MET A 111 -4.04 -7.58 18.53
CA MET A 111 -4.31 -8.56 17.47
C MET A 111 -5.70 -8.42 16.87
N VAL A 112 -6.66 -7.93 17.66
CA VAL A 112 -8.09 -7.95 17.30
C VAL A 112 -8.68 -6.54 17.18
N ARG A 113 -8.33 -5.64 18.10
CA ARG A 113 -8.84 -4.27 18.22
C ARG A 113 -7.72 -3.31 18.62
N PRO A 114 -6.90 -2.83 17.67
CA PRO A 114 -5.71 -2.02 17.98
C PRO A 114 -6.04 -0.69 18.67
N VAL A 115 -7.10 0.00 18.26
CA VAL A 115 -7.48 1.29 18.88
C VAL A 115 -8.05 1.07 20.28
N LEU A 116 -8.81 -0.01 20.51
CA LEU A 116 -9.29 -0.37 21.85
C LEU A 116 -8.13 -0.74 22.79
N ALA A 117 -7.12 -1.44 22.29
CA ALA A 117 -5.91 -1.77 23.05
C ALA A 117 -5.20 -0.53 23.61
N PHE A 118 -5.17 0.57 22.85
CA PHE A 118 -4.63 1.85 23.32
C PHE A 118 -5.41 2.40 24.53
N TRP A 119 -6.74 2.45 24.45
CA TRP A 119 -7.56 2.93 25.56
C TRP A 119 -7.47 2.02 26.79
N VAL A 120 -7.44 0.69 26.57
CA VAL A 120 -7.30 -0.27 27.67
C VAL A 120 -5.91 -0.17 28.30
N SER A 121 -4.83 0.10 27.55
CA SER A 121 -3.51 0.29 28.16
C SER A 121 -3.46 1.57 29.01
N MET A 122 -4.10 2.66 28.59
CA MET A 122 -4.23 3.88 29.41
C MET A 122 -4.96 3.59 30.74
N GLY A 123 -6.09 2.87 30.67
CA GLY A 123 -6.84 2.47 31.86
C GLY A 123 -6.08 1.47 32.74
N ALA A 124 -5.32 0.55 32.13
CA ALA A 124 -4.48 -0.41 32.84
C ALA A 124 -3.35 0.29 33.61
N THR A 125 -2.77 1.36 33.08
CA THR A 125 -1.79 2.19 33.81
C THR A 125 -2.41 2.79 35.07
N ALA A 126 -3.60 3.38 34.97
CA ALA A 126 -4.31 3.93 36.13
C ALA A 126 -4.67 2.86 37.17
N ALA A 127 -5.12 1.68 36.73
CA ALA A 127 -5.45 0.56 37.62
C ALA A 127 -4.22 -0.03 38.30
N THR A 128 -3.11 -0.16 37.56
CA THR A 128 -1.82 -0.65 38.09
C THR A 128 -1.33 0.31 39.17
N TYR A 129 -1.38 1.62 38.92
CA TYR A 129 -1.02 2.63 39.90
C TYR A 129 -1.82 2.49 41.20
N ALA A 130 -3.14 2.30 41.12
CA ALA A 130 -4.00 2.23 42.30
C ALA A 130 -3.69 1.05 43.24
N VAL A 131 -3.03 -0.01 42.76
CA VAL A 131 -2.84 -1.27 43.51
C VAL A 131 -1.38 -1.58 43.80
N ALA A 132 -0.45 -1.12 42.95
CA ALA A 132 0.95 -1.55 42.97
C ALA A 132 1.96 -0.41 43.13
N PHE A 133 1.51 0.84 43.16
CA PHE A 133 2.42 1.99 43.30
C PHE A 133 3.08 2.07 44.66
N THR A 134 4.37 2.39 44.65
CA THR A 134 5.17 2.77 45.81
C THR A 134 5.83 4.13 45.58
N ALA A 135 6.14 4.88 46.65
CA ALA A 135 6.73 6.22 46.53
C ALA A 135 8.12 6.26 45.87
N TRP A 136 8.74 5.09 45.69
CA TRP A 136 10.06 4.88 45.07
C TRP A 136 9.96 4.42 43.62
N ASP A 137 8.76 4.30 43.06
CA ASP A 137 8.57 3.97 41.66
C ASP A 137 8.71 5.20 40.75
N GLU A 138 9.05 4.92 39.51
CA GLU A 138 8.94 5.80 38.37
C GLU A 138 7.49 6.27 38.14
N TRP A 139 7.32 7.51 37.70
CA TRP A 139 6.01 8.16 37.62
C TRP A 139 5.83 8.90 36.28
N PRO A 140 4.64 8.95 35.68
CA PRO A 140 3.42 8.18 35.98
C PRO A 140 3.43 6.71 35.54
N TRP A 141 4.52 6.25 34.91
CA TRP A 141 4.55 5.00 34.16
C TRP A 141 5.40 3.95 34.86
N LEU A 142 4.76 3.08 35.65
CA LEU A 142 5.40 1.87 36.19
C LEU A 142 5.97 1.00 35.06
N ASP A 143 7.11 0.33 35.27
CA ASP A 143 7.86 -0.43 34.25
C ASP A 143 7.00 -1.33 33.35
N GLY A 144 6.10 -2.11 33.96
CA GLY A 144 5.19 -2.99 33.21
C GLY A 144 4.18 -2.22 32.35
N SER A 145 3.67 -1.10 32.86
CA SER A 145 2.76 -0.20 32.14
C SER A 145 3.50 0.58 31.05
N PHE A 146 4.74 1.01 31.31
CA PHE A 146 5.62 1.63 30.33
C PHE A 146 5.86 0.68 29.14
N ALA A 147 6.32 -0.55 29.42
CA ALA A 147 6.58 -1.56 28.41
C ALA A 147 5.30 -1.92 27.62
N CYS A 148 4.19 -2.14 28.32
CA CYS A 148 2.89 -2.40 27.70
C CYS A 148 2.47 -1.26 26.76
N HIS A 149 2.48 -0.02 27.24
CA HIS A 149 2.00 1.12 26.46
C HIS A 149 2.90 1.41 25.25
N LEU A 150 4.21 1.30 25.41
CA LEU A 150 5.17 1.41 24.30
C LEU A 150 4.89 0.35 23.23
N MET A 151 4.74 -0.92 23.63
CA MET A 151 4.41 -2.01 22.70
C MET A 151 3.08 -1.77 21.99
N VAL A 152 2.04 -1.35 22.70
CA VAL A 152 0.74 -1.03 22.11
C VAL A 152 0.88 0.10 21.09
N LEU A 153 1.55 1.20 21.41
CA LEU A 153 1.76 2.30 20.46
C LEU A 153 2.52 1.84 19.21
N THR A 154 3.60 1.08 19.37
CA THR A 154 4.39 0.57 18.23
C THR A 154 3.55 -0.39 17.37
N LEU A 155 2.83 -1.34 17.98
CA LEU A 155 1.99 -2.30 17.26
C LEU A 155 0.81 -1.63 16.56
N VAL A 156 0.16 -0.67 17.21
CA VAL A 156 -0.93 0.09 16.62
C VAL A 156 -0.42 0.92 15.44
N ALA A 157 0.76 1.52 15.54
CA ALA A 157 1.36 2.28 14.44
C ALA A 157 1.67 1.42 13.21
N ILE A 158 2.09 0.17 13.40
CA ILE A 158 2.31 -0.79 12.30
C ILE A 158 1.00 -1.16 11.61
N ARG A 159 -0.11 -1.14 12.34
CA ARG A 159 -1.42 -1.63 11.87
C ARG A 159 -2.39 -0.55 11.41
N THR A 160 -2.16 0.71 11.77
CA THR A 160 -3.06 1.83 11.51
C THR A 160 -2.36 2.92 10.71
N ARG A 161 -3.09 3.98 10.36
CA ARG A 161 -2.52 5.10 9.60
C ARG A 161 -1.53 5.87 10.49
N PRO A 162 -0.43 6.39 9.95
CA PRO A 162 0.55 7.16 10.73
C PRO A 162 -0.08 8.39 11.42
N ARG A 163 -1.12 8.96 10.81
CA ARG A 163 -1.90 10.05 11.41
C ARG A 163 -2.61 9.64 12.70
N THR A 164 -3.23 8.46 12.73
CA THR A 164 -3.92 7.94 13.92
C THR A 164 -2.93 7.70 15.06
N ALA A 165 -1.76 7.11 14.75
CA ALA A 165 -0.70 6.88 15.72
C ALA A 165 -0.12 8.19 16.29
N ALA A 166 0.02 9.24 15.48
CA ALA A 166 0.44 10.56 15.94
C ALA A 166 -0.56 11.17 16.94
N TRP A 167 -1.87 11.02 16.69
CA TRP A 167 -2.89 11.48 17.64
C TRP A 167 -2.86 10.70 18.95
N MET A 168 -2.67 9.38 18.89
CA MET A 168 -2.51 8.56 20.10
C MET A 168 -1.29 8.98 20.91
N TRP A 169 -0.16 9.24 20.25
CA TRP A 169 1.06 9.72 20.90
C TRP A 169 0.86 11.08 21.58
N LEU A 170 0.17 12.02 20.91
CA LEU A 170 -0.19 13.31 21.53
C LEU A 170 -1.10 13.11 22.74
N LEU A 171 -2.08 12.21 22.67
CA LEU A 171 -2.95 11.89 23.81
C LEU A 171 -2.19 11.23 24.96
N THR A 172 -1.22 10.35 24.68
CA THR A 172 -0.32 9.79 25.69
C THR A 172 0.44 10.89 26.43
N GLY A 173 0.95 11.89 25.70
CA GLY A 173 1.64 13.02 26.29
C GLY A 173 0.73 13.89 27.15
N VAL A 174 -0.46 14.23 26.65
CA VAL A 174 -1.47 14.96 27.43
C VAL A 174 -1.87 14.19 28.69
N TYR A 175 -2.05 12.87 28.59
CA TYR A 175 -2.36 12.02 29.73
C TYR A 175 -1.24 12.03 30.78
N GLY A 176 0.01 11.83 30.37
CA GLY A 176 1.16 11.84 31.27
C GLY A 176 1.32 13.19 31.98
N LEU A 177 1.25 14.29 31.24
CA LEU A 177 1.32 15.64 31.79
C LEU A 177 0.14 15.96 32.73
N MET A 178 -1.06 15.50 32.39
CA MET A 178 -2.24 15.65 33.26
C MET A 178 -2.03 14.92 34.58
N TRP A 179 -1.49 13.69 34.53
CA TRP A 179 -1.20 12.90 35.73
C TRP A 179 -0.14 13.58 36.60
N GLU A 180 0.95 14.04 35.99
CA GLU A 180 1.99 14.82 36.67
C GLU A 180 1.45 16.06 37.37
N GLY A 181 0.62 16.85 36.68
CA GLY A 181 0.03 18.05 37.25
C GLY A 181 -0.95 17.75 38.39
N ALA A 182 -1.75 16.69 38.27
CA ALA A 182 -2.81 16.37 39.21
C ALA A 182 -2.32 15.66 40.48
N PHE A 183 -1.26 14.85 40.39
CA PHE A 183 -0.84 13.97 41.49
C PHE A 183 0.66 14.02 41.83
N SER A 184 1.40 15.05 41.42
CA SER A 184 2.84 15.16 41.72
C SER A 184 3.22 15.14 43.20
N GLY A 185 2.31 15.55 44.10
CA GLY A 185 2.57 15.68 45.55
C GLY A 185 2.75 14.33 46.26
N GLY A 186 3.95 13.74 46.19
CA GLY A 186 4.31 12.51 46.90
C GLY A 186 5.41 11.65 46.28
N HIS A 187 5.96 12.05 45.13
CA HIS A 187 6.92 11.25 44.36
C HIS A 187 8.37 11.66 44.65
N TYR A 188 9.25 10.69 44.92
CA TYR A 188 10.69 10.93 45.13
C TYR A 188 11.52 10.85 43.85
N ASN A 189 11.06 10.13 42.84
CA ASN A 189 11.73 9.96 41.55
C ASN A 189 11.29 10.99 40.48
N SER A 190 12.07 11.06 39.39
CA SER A 190 11.77 11.89 38.22
C SER A 190 10.56 11.39 37.42
N SER A 191 9.98 12.27 36.60
CA SER A 191 8.97 11.85 35.62
C SER A 191 9.59 11.14 34.42
N ASP A 192 9.00 10.02 34.02
CA ASP A 192 9.42 9.22 32.87
C ASP A 192 8.49 9.38 31.66
N THR A 193 7.51 10.30 31.72
CA THR A 193 6.65 10.64 30.56
C THR A 193 7.50 11.12 29.38
N VAL A 194 8.52 11.94 29.63
CA VAL A 194 9.41 12.44 28.56
C VAL A 194 10.17 11.29 27.93
N GLN A 195 10.64 10.33 28.73
CA GLN A 195 11.37 9.15 28.26
C GLN A 195 10.45 8.26 27.41
N LEU A 196 9.22 8.00 27.89
CA LEU A 196 8.21 7.26 27.14
C LEU A 196 7.89 7.93 25.81
N LEU A 197 7.64 9.24 25.80
CA LEU A 197 7.35 10.01 24.60
C LEU A 197 8.52 9.97 23.61
N PHE A 198 9.74 10.06 24.11
CA PHE A 198 10.94 10.02 23.28
C PHE A 198 11.14 8.64 22.63
N VAL A 199 11.10 7.56 23.42
CA VAL A 199 11.28 6.18 22.91
C VAL A 199 10.13 5.80 21.97
N SER A 200 8.89 6.15 22.33
CA SER A 200 7.73 5.91 21.46
C SER A 200 7.83 6.74 20.18
N ALA A 201 8.25 8.01 20.22
CA ALA A 201 8.45 8.82 19.01
C ALA A 201 9.48 8.20 18.06
N LEU A 202 10.60 7.68 18.59
CA LEU A 202 11.59 6.95 17.79
C LEU A 202 10.98 5.70 17.14
N SER A 203 10.18 4.93 17.91
CA SER A 203 9.49 3.75 17.38
C SER A 203 8.50 4.11 16.27
N LEU A 204 7.73 5.19 16.44
CA LEU A 204 6.75 5.68 15.47
C LEU A 204 7.41 6.21 14.21
N LEU A 205 8.56 6.88 14.36
CA LEU A 205 9.36 7.34 13.23
C LEU A 205 9.92 6.15 12.43
N ALA A 206 10.48 5.14 13.11
CA ALA A 206 10.97 3.92 12.45
C ALA A 206 9.85 3.21 11.68
N VAL A 207 8.67 3.08 12.30
CA VAL A 207 7.48 2.49 11.66
C VAL A 207 7.00 3.34 10.48
N SER A 208 6.96 4.66 10.62
CA SER A 208 6.56 5.57 9.54
C SER A 208 7.50 5.48 8.34
N VAL A 209 8.82 5.45 8.58
CA VAL A 209 9.82 5.25 7.53
C VAL A 209 9.65 3.89 6.86
N TRP A 210 9.33 2.84 7.63
CA TRP A 210 9.05 1.51 7.08
C TRP A 210 7.81 1.51 6.16
N HIS A 211 6.71 2.16 6.57
CA HIS A 211 5.52 2.32 5.71
C HIS A 211 5.85 3.08 4.42
N ILE A 212 6.53 4.23 4.52
CA ILE A 212 6.91 5.03 3.35
C ILE A 212 7.77 4.22 2.37
N ARG A 213 8.75 3.48 2.88
CA ARG A 213 9.60 2.62 2.05
C ARG A 213 8.83 1.49 1.37
N ARG A 214 7.89 0.88 2.08
CA ARG A 214 7.06 -0.20 1.56
C ARG A 214 6.13 0.30 0.44
N ASP A 215 5.46 1.42 0.67
CA ASP A 215 4.54 2.02 -0.32
C ASP A 215 5.28 2.49 -1.58
N ALA A 216 6.49 3.04 -1.40
CA ALA A 216 7.36 3.41 -2.52
C ALA A 216 7.77 2.19 -3.38
N GLN A 217 8.11 1.06 -2.75
CA GLN A 217 8.47 -0.16 -3.47
C GLN A 217 7.30 -0.77 -4.25
N GLU A 218 6.10 -0.74 -3.67
CA GLU A 218 4.88 -1.23 -4.35
C GLU A 218 4.56 -0.37 -5.57
N THR A 219 4.75 0.95 -5.50
CA THR A 219 4.51 1.86 -6.62
C THR A 219 5.53 1.67 -7.75
N VAL A 220 6.82 1.54 -7.44
CA VAL A 220 7.87 1.34 -8.45
C VAL A 220 7.70 0.01 -9.19
N THR A 221 7.37 -1.07 -8.47
CA THR A 221 7.17 -2.39 -9.10
C THR A 221 5.93 -2.41 -10.01
N ALA A 222 4.84 -1.75 -9.61
CA ALA A 222 3.65 -1.61 -10.46
C ALA A 222 3.98 -0.87 -11.76
N GLN A 223 4.68 0.27 -11.68
CA GLN A 223 5.08 1.05 -12.86
C GLN A 223 6.01 0.28 -13.81
N GLN A 224 6.95 -0.50 -13.27
CA GLN A 224 7.86 -1.32 -14.07
C GLN A 224 7.13 -2.41 -14.85
N THR A 225 6.14 -3.07 -14.26
CA THR A 225 5.38 -4.12 -14.96
C THR A 225 4.55 -3.58 -16.13
N VAL A 226 3.90 -2.43 -15.95
CA VAL A 226 3.14 -1.76 -17.01
C VAL A 226 4.06 -1.32 -18.14
N THR A 227 5.16 -0.64 -17.80
CA THR A 227 6.13 -0.13 -18.79
C THR A 227 6.79 -1.27 -19.59
N ALA A 228 7.10 -2.40 -18.95
CA ALA A 228 7.71 -3.55 -19.63
C ALA A 228 6.74 -4.21 -20.61
N HIS A 229 5.46 -4.31 -20.26
CA HIS A 229 4.44 -4.89 -21.12
C HIS A 229 4.15 -4.01 -22.33
N GLU A 230 4.05 -2.69 -22.13
CA GLU A 230 3.87 -1.72 -23.21
C GLU A 230 5.07 -1.71 -24.17
N ARG A 231 6.30 -1.72 -23.64
CA ARG A 231 7.52 -1.80 -24.48
C ARG A 231 7.57 -3.09 -25.29
N SER A 232 7.28 -4.25 -24.68
CA SER A 232 7.28 -5.53 -25.40
C SER A 232 6.23 -5.56 -26.50
N ARG A 233 5.02 -5.05 -26.25
CA ARG A 233 3.96 -4.99 -27.28
C ARG A 233 4.36 -4.05 -28.41
N ARG A 234 4.95 -2.90 -28.09
CA ARG A 234 5.43 -1.94 -29.10
C ARG A 234 6.54 -2.53 -29.95
N THR A 235 7.53 -3.18 -29.35
CA THR A 235 8.62 -3.84 -30.08
C THR A 235 8.10 -4.94 -31.01
N LEU A 236 7.16 -5.77 -30.56
CA LEU A 236 6.57 -6.82 -31.41
C LEU A 236 5.80 -6.25 -32.62
N LEU A 237 5.11 -5.12 -32.44
CA LEU A 237 4.41 -4.44 -33.55
C LEU A 237 5.41 -3.80 -34.51
N GLU A 238 6.46 -3.16 -34.00
CA GLU A 238 7.54 -2.57 -34.82
C GLU A 238 8.26 -3.65 -35.65
N GLU A 239 8.55 -4.82 -35.06
CA GLU A 239 9.13 -5.96 -35.76
C GLU A 239 8.17 -6.51 -36.84
N ARG A 240 6.88 -6.69 -36.53
CA ARG A 240 5.90 -7.22 -37.50
C ARG A 240 5.77 -6.32 -38.72
N THR A 241 5.74 -4.99 -38.53
CA THR A 241 5.66 -4.03 -39.65
C THR A 241 6.94 -3.99 -40.47
N THR A 242 8.11 -4.22 -39.84
CA THR A 242 9.40 -4.27 -40.52
C THR A 242 9.51 -5.53 -41.37
N ILE A 243 9.17 -6.69 -40.80
CA ILE A 243 9.11 -7.98 -41.53
C ILE A 243 8.15 -7.87 -42.72
N ALA A 244 6.97 -7.27 -42.54
CA ALA A 244 6.01 -7.09 -43.63
C ALA A 244 6.57 -6.23 -44.78
N ARG A 245 7.34 -5.18 -44.48
CA ARG A 245 8.01 -4.33 -45.48
C ARG A 245 9.14 -5.06 -46.19
N GLU A 246 10.01 -5.73 -45.46
CA GLU A 246 11.11 -6.53 -46.04
C GLU A 246 10.57 -7.63 -46.96
N LEU A 247 9.51 -8.32 -46.52
CA LEU A 247 8.83 -9.31 -47.35
C LEU A 247 8.19 -8.68 -48.59
N HIS A 248 7.54 -7.51 -48.46
CA HIS A 248 6.97 -6.82 -49.62
C HIS A 248 8.04 -6.45 -50.64
N ASP A 249 9.13 -5.85 -50.21
CA ASP A 249 10.18 -5.37 -51.11
C ASP A 249 10.85 -6.54 -51.84
N VAL A 250 11.17 -7.62 -51.12
CA VAL A 250 11.77 -8.81 -51.72
C VAL A 250 10.80 -9.46 -52.70
N VAL A 251 9.55 -9.73 -52.30
CA VAL A 251 8.59 -10.44 -53.17
C VAL A 251 8.14 -9.57 -54.34
N ALA A 252 7.86 -8.29 -54.12
CA ALA A 252 7.44 -7.38 -55.18
C ALA A 252 8.52 -7.20 -56.24
N HIS A 253 9.78 -7.09 -55.81
CA HIS A 253 10.91 -7.03 -56.73
C HIS A 253 11.03 -8.30 -57.57
N HIS A 254 11.02 -9.49 -56.93
CA HIS A 254 11.15 -10.77 -57.65
C HIS A 254 10.01 -11.00 -58.64
N MET A 255 8.77 -10.73 -58.25
CA MET A 255 7.62 -10.90 -59.14
C MET A 255 7.66 -9.91 -60.32
N SER A 256 8.16 -8.69 -60.11
CA SER A 256 8.36 -7.71 -61.18
C SER A 256 9.41 -8.18 -62.18
N VAL A 257 10.52 -8.75 -61.71
CA VAL A 257 11.56 -9.34 -62.58
C VAL A 257 11.00 -10.50 -63.38
N VAL A 258 10.22 -11.40 -62.77
CA VAL A 258 9.56 -12.52 -63.47
C VAL A 258 8.61 -12.01 -64.56
N ALA A 259 7.81 -10.97 -64.27
CA ALA A 259 6.91 -10.38 -65.25
C ALA A 259 7.67 -9.78 -66.45
N ILE A 260 8.75 -9.04 -66.20
CA ILE A 260 9.60 -8.44 -67.25
C ILE A 260 10.30 -9.53 -68.08
N GLN A 261 10.83 -10.58 -67.43
CA GLN A 261 11.49 -11.68 -68.13
C GLN A 261 10.52 -12.48 -68.99
N ALA A 262 9.31 -12.75 -68.50
CA ALA A 262 8.26 -13.41 -69.27
C ALA A 262 7.83 -12.55 -70.48
N GLU A 263 7.74 -11.23 -70.32
CA GLU A 263 7.44 -10.31 -71.43
C GLU A 263 8.55 -10.27 -72.49
N ALA A 264 9.81 -10.31 -72.06
CA ALA A 264 10.96 -10.22 -72.95
C ALA A 264 11.34 -11.55 -73.63
N ALA A 265 10.95 -12.70 -73.08
CA ALA A 265 11.41 -14.01 -73.54
C ALA A 265 11.03 -14.38 -74.99
N PRO A 266 9.83 -14.06 -75.52
CA PRO A 266 9.48 -14.34 -76.91
C PRO A 266 10.42 -13.67 -77.92
N TYR A 267 10.95 -12.49 -77.61
CA TYR A 267 11.86 -11.73 -78.48
C TYR A 267 13.29 -12.31 -78.54
N ARG A 268 13.60 -13.31 -77.71
CA ARG A 268 14.92 -13.97 -77.68
C ARG A 268 14.98 -15.27 -78.48
N VAL A 269 13.85 -15.70 -79.05
CA VAL A 269 13.73 -16.91 -79.88
C VAL A 269 13.34 -16.49 -81.29
N GLU A 270 14.05 -16.99 -82.29
CA GLU A 270 13.74 -16.72 -83.70
C GLU A 270 12.56 -17.59 -84.14
N ASN A 271 11.46 -16.98 -84.61
CA ASN A 271 10.18 -17.64 -84.94
C ASN A 271 9.61 -18.52 -83.81
N PRO A 272 9.26 -17.94 -82.64
CA PRO A 272 8.71 -18.71 -81.53
C PRO A 272 7.37 -19.37 -81.92
N PRO A 273 7.14 -20.64 -81.52
CA PRO A 273 5.83 -21.26 -81.70
C PRO A 273 4.74 -20.47 -80.95
N PRO A 274 3.50 -20.39 -81.48
CA PRO A 274 2.41 -19.64 -80.83
C PRO A 274 2.06 -20.19 -79.43
N GLU A 275 2.33 -21.46 -79.16
CA GLU A 275 2.18 -22.06 -77.82
C GLU A 275 3.19 -21.50 -76.80
N LEU A 276 4.41 -21.16 -77.24
CA LEU A 276 5.47 -20.59 -76.41
C LEU A 276 5.15 -19.14 -76.03
N GLU A 277 4.67 -18.34 -77.00
CA GLU A 277 4.23 -16.96 -76.75
C GLU A 277 3.08 -16.92 -75.73
N LYS A 278 2.11 -17.83 -75.88
CA LYS A 278 0.98 -17.96 -74.96
C LYS A 278 1.41 -18.39 -73.55
N ALA A 279 2.39 -19.28 -73.44
CA ALA A 279 2.94 -19.69 -72.15
C ALA A 279 3.61 -18.51 -71.41
N PHE A 280 4.43 -17.72 -72.10
CA PHE A 280 5.06 -16.54 -71.51
C PHE A 280 4.06 -15.44 -71.14
N ALA A 281 3.02 -15.22 -71.96
CA ALA A 281 1.93 -14.31 -71.62
C ALA A 281 1.22 -14.74 -70.32
N THR A 282 0.97 -16.05 -70.16
CA THR A 282 0.36 -16.62 -68.95
C THR A 282 1.24 -16.43 -67.71
N ILE A 283 2.56 -16.62 -67.84
CA ILE A 283 3.52 -16.40 -66.73
C ILE A 283 3.50 -14.94 -66.29
N ARG A 284 3.48 -14.00 -67.24
CA ARG A 284 3.39 -12.56 -66.95
C ARG A 284 2.09 -12.20 -66.22
N GLU A 285 0.95 -12.69 -66.69
CA GLU A 285 -0.35 -12.45 -66.05
C GLU A 285 -0.36 -12.98 -64.62
N ASN A 286 0.12 -14.21 -64.40
CA ASN A 286 0.22 -14.79 -63.06
C ASN A 286 1.14 -13.96 -62.15
N ALA A 287 2.25 -13.44 -62.68
CA ALA A 287 3.16 -12.61 -61.91
C ALA A 287 2.55 -11.26 -61.48
N VAL A 288 1.80 -10.62 -62.38
CA VAL A 288 1.08 -9.37 -62.10
C VAL A 288 -0.12 -9.59 -61.16
N ALA A 289 -0.82 -10.71 -61.30
CA ALA A 289 -1.92 -11.10 -60.41
C ALA A 289 -1.41 -11.33 -58.97
N ALA A 290 -0.29 -12.03 -58.80
CA ALA A 290 0.32 -12.25 -57.49
C ALA A 290 0.78 -10.95 -56.81
N LEU A 291 1.31 -9.97 -57.56
CA LEU A 291 1.62 -8.63 -57.04
C LEU A 291 0.37 -7.91 -56.52
N THR A 292 -0.74 -8.04 -57.24
CA THR A 292 -2.02 -7.42 -56.86
C THR A 292 -2.58 -8.04 -55.58
N GLU A 293 -2.55 -9.37 -55.46
CA GLU A 293 -3.00 -10.07 -54.26
C GLU A 293 -2.12 -9.76 -53.03
N LEU A 294 -0.80 -9.67 -53.18
CA LEU A 294 0.08 -9.26 -52.09
C LEU A 294 -0.21 -7.84 -51.59
N ARG A 295 -0.46 -6.89 -52.50
CA ARG A 295 -0.86 -5.51 -52.11
C ARG A 295 -2.18 -5.51 -51.34
N ARG A 296 -3.11 -6.40 -51.71
CA ARG A 296 -4.40 -6.54 -51.02
C ARG A 296 -4.23 -7.09 -49.60
N VAL A 297 -3.42 -8.14 -49.43
CA VAL A 297 -3.16 -8.75 -48.11
C VAL A 297 -2.43 -7.75 -47.18
N LEU A 298 -1.43 -7.04 -47.67
CA LEU A 298 -0.73 -6.00 -46.90
C LEU A 298 -1.63 -4.79 -46.58
N GLY A 299 -2.55 -4.45 -47.46
CA GLY A 299 -3.56 -3.42 -47.22
C GLY A 299 -4.46 -3.74 -46.02
N VAL A 300 -4.82 -5.01 -45.82
CA VAL A 300 -5.63 -5.48 -44.69
C VAL A 300 -4.84 -5.44 -43.38
N VAL A 301 -3.59 -5.93 -43.38
CA VAL A 301 -2.72 -5.88 -42.18
C VAL A 301 -2.51 -4.44 -41.71
N ARG A 302 -2.38 -3.48 -42.64
CA ARG A 302 -2.20 -2.06 -42.31
C ARG A 302 -3.46 -1.38 -41.79
N ALA A 303 -4.66 -1.87 -42.16
CA ALA A 303 -5.93 -1.34 -41.67
C ALA A 303 -6.19 -1.79 -40.21
N GLU A 304 -5.86 -3.04 -39.88
CA GLU A 304 -5.94 -3.57 -38.50
C GLU A 304 -4.97 -2.86 -37.53
N ASP A 305 -3.81 -2.40 -38.03
CA ASP A 305 -2.84 -1.63 -37.25
C ASP A 305 -3.27 -0.16 -37.01
N TYR A 306 -4.24 0.37 -37.77
CA TYR A 306 -4.75 1.74 -37.62
C TYR A 306 -5.96 1.83 -36.68
N GLU A 307 -6.49 0.70 -36.21
CA GLU A 307 -7.65 0.64 -35.32
C GLU A 307 -7.18 0.47 -33.85
N ALA A 308 -6.40 1.43 -33.38
CA ALA A 308 -6.11 1.67 -31.97
C ALA A 308 -6.27 3.18 -31.69
N PRO A 309 -6.88 3.56 -30.55
CA PRO A 309 -8.04 4.44 -30.52
C PRO A 309 -7.67 5.92 -30.47
N ASP A 310 -8.20 6.70 -31.42
CA ASP A 310 -8.48 8.11 -31.18
C ASP A 310 -9.69 8.18 -30.22
N ALA A 311 -9.38 8.32 -28.94
CA ALA A 311 -10.34 8.79 -27.96
C ALA A 311 -10.69 10.27 -28.25
N PRO A 312 -11.94 10.71 -28.03
CA PRO A 312 -12.23 12.13 -27.81
C PRO A 312 -11.64 12.63 -26.49
#